data_AF-A0A139CY82-F1
#
_entry.id   AF-A0A139CY82-F1
#
_cell.length_a   1.000
_cell.length_b   1.000
_cell.length_c   1.000
_cell.angle_alpha   90.00
_cell.angle_beta   90.00
_cell.angle_gamma   90.00
#
_symmetry.space_group_name_H-M   'P 1'
#
loop_
_entity.id
_entity.type
_entity.pdbx_description
1 polymer ?
#
loop_
_entity_poly.entity_id
_entity_poly.type
_entity_poly.pdbx_seq_one_letter_code
_entity_poly.pdbx_strand_id
1 'polypeptide(L)'
;MRFDVRLMEIIPRTEDVLSFLFPRPDDFNYVAGQYMFVELEIAGSKVRKPFTISSSPANKDIIEFTKKLTGHECPACPSTR
;
A
#
# COMPACT_ATOMS: atom_id res chain seq x y z
N MET A 1 -15.77 -0.55 4.67
CA MET A 1 -15.16 0.45 5.55
C MET A 1 -14.09 1.19 4.77
N ARG A 2 -13.88 2.49 5.06
CA ARG A 2 -12.84 3.33 4.44
C ARG A 2 -12.04 3.95 5.58
N PHE A 3 -10.71 3.92 5.45
CA PHE A 3 -9.79 4.49 6.43
C PHE A 3 -8.83 5.41 5.68
N ASP A 4 -8.64 6.61 6.20
CA ASP A 4 -7.71 7.58 5.67
C ASP A 4 -6.45 7.54 6.55
N VAL A 5 -5.39 6.97 6.01
CA VAL A 5 -4.11 6.75 6.70
C VAL A 5 -2.98 7.41 5.93
N ARG A 6 -1.92 7.80 6.63
CA ARG A 6 -0.69 8.30 6.01
C ARG A 6 0.28 7.15 5.78
N LEU A 7 0.94 7.17 4.62
CA LEU A 7 2.05 6.26 4.35
C LEU A 7 3.16 6.48 5.38
N MET A 8 3.57 5.43 6.08
CA MET A 8 4.65 5.50 7.07
C MET A 8 6.01 5.44 6.39
N GLU A 9 6.20 4.40 5.58
CA GLU A 9 7.51 4.08 5.01
C GLU A 9 7.36 3.34 3.70
N ILE A 10 8.35 3.51 2.83
CA ILE A 10 8.47 2.80 1.56
C ILE A 10 9.81 2.07 1.60
N ILE A 11 9.74 0.75 1.60
CA ILE A 11 10.91 -0.12 1.64
C ILE A 11 11.19 -0.63 0.22
N PRO A 12 12.31 -0.23 -0.40
CA PRO A 12 12.74 -0.85 -1.65
C PRO A 12 13.22 -2.28 -1.36
N ARG A 13 12.53 -3.27 -1.94
CA ARG A 13 12.92 -4.69 -1.84
C ARG A 13 13.91 -5.05 -2.93
N THR A 14 13.66 -4.59 -4.16
CA THR A 14 14.54 -4.73 -5.33
C THR A 14 14.38 -3.51 -6.25
N GLU A 15 15.11 -3.47 -7.38
CA GLU A 15 15.07 -2.37 -8.36
C GLU A 15 13.64 -1.97 -8.77
N ASP A 16 12.77 -2.96 -8.98
CA ASP A 16 11.38 -2.73 -9.42
C ASP A 16 10.34 -3.08 -8.35
N VAL A 17 10.73 -3.41 -7.11
CA VAL A 17 9.77 -3.89 -6.10
C VAL A 17 9.83 -3.03 -4.86
N LEU A 18 8.70 -2.39 -4.55
CA LEU A 18 8.52 -1.57 -3.36
C LEU A 18 7.47 -2.19 -2.43
N SER A 19 7.78 -2.18 -1.14
CA SER A 19 6.82 -2.47 -0.09
C SER A 19 6.41 -1.16 0.58
N PHE A 20 5.10 -0.98 0.76
CA PHE A 20 4.52 0.21 1.36
C PHE A 20 3.93 -0.14 2.71
N LEU A 21 4.36 0.58 3.75
CA LEU A 21 3.92 0.38 5.12
C LEU A 21 2.94 1.49 5.52
N PHE A 22 1.77 1.08 6.00
CA PHE A 22 0.73 1.95 6.53
C PHE A 22 0.46 1.61 7.99
N PRO A 23 0.05 2.57 8.83
CA PRO A 23 -0.41 2.25 10.16
C PRO A 23 -1.71 1.46 10.04
N ARG A 24 -1.86 0.42 10.85
CA ARG A 24 -3.12 -0.33 10.90
C ARG A 24 -4.14 0.42 11.77
N PRO A 25 -5.32 0.79 11.24
CA PRO A 25 -6.40 1.32 12.07
C PRO A 25 -6.90 0.27 13.07
N ASP A 26 -7.29 0.68 14.28
CA ASP A 26 -7.73 -0.24 15.36
C ASP A 26 -8.89 -1.16 14.94
N ASP A 27 -9.83 -0.64 14.16
CA ASP A 27 -10.98 -1.38 13.64
C ASP A 27 -10.69 -2.15 12.32
N PHE A 28 -9.45 -2.14 11.84
CA PHE A 28 -9.08 -2.83 10.61
C PHE A 28 -8.77 -4.30 10.90
N ASN A 29 -9.73 -5.17 10.59
CA ASN A 29 -9.59 -6.61 10.70
C ASN A 29 -9.58 -7.26 9.31
N TYR A 30 -8.60 -8.12 9.07
CA TYR A 30 -8.44 -8.84 7.80
C TYR A 30 -7.88 -10.23 8.03
N VAL A 31 -8.09 -11.12 7.07
CA VAL A 31 -7.53 -12.47 7.00
C VAL A 31 -6.35 -12.48 6.03
N ALA A 32 -5.33 -13.30 6.32
CA ALA A 32 -4.18 -13.44 5.44
C ALA A 32 -4.62 -13.85 4.02
N GLY A 33 -4.04 -13.20 3.00
CA GLY A 33 -4.39 -13.42 1.60
C GLY A 33 -5.55 -12.56 1.08
N GLN A 34 -6.20 -11.75 1.92
CA GLN A 34 -7.17 -10.76 1.45
C GLN A 34 -6.50 -9.57 0.75
N TYR A 35 -7.30 -8.84 -0.03
CA TYR A 35 -6.88 -7.61 -0.70
C TYR A 35 -7.67 -6.41 -0.16
N MET A 36 -7.08 -5.23 -0.33
CA MET A 36 -7.70 -3.94 -0.03
C MET A 36 -7.67 -3.04 -1.26
N PHE A 37 -8.57 -2.07 -1.31
CA PHE A 37 -8.53 -1.01 -2.32
C PHE A 37 -7.78 0.18 -1.75
N VAL A 38 -6.75 0.62 -2.46
CA VAL A 38 -6.03 1.85 -2.16
C VAL A 38 -6.46 2.91 -3.18
N GLU A 39 -6.94 4.03 -2.68
CA GLU A 39 -7.32 5.20 -3.47
C GLU A 39 -6.18 6.22 -3.39
N LEU A 40 -5.63 6.60 -4.54
CA LEU A 40 -4.53 7.54 -4.68
C LEU A 40 -4.98 8.66 -5.59
N GLU A 41 -4.64 9.89 -5.26
CA GLU A 41 -4.89 11.05 -6.12
C GLU A 41 -3.64 11.35 -6.96
N ILE A 42 -3.78 11.29 -8.29
CA ILE A 42 -2.69 11.45 -9.25
C ILE A 42 -3.13 12.47 -10.28
N ALA A 43 -2.39 13.56 -10.44
CA ALA A 43 -2.70 14.59 -11.44
C ALA A 43 -4.19 15.05 -11.42
N GLY A 44 -4.80 15.16 -10.23
CA GLY A 44 -6.21 15.53 -10.05
C GLY A 44 -7.23 14.41 -10.30
N SER A 45 -6.78 13.19 -10.62
CA SER A 45 -7.61 12.00 -10.82
C SER A 45 -7.48 11.03 -9.65
N LYS A 46 -8.62 10.62 -9.07
CA LYS A 46 -8.65 9.57 -8.04
C LYS A 46 -8.58 8.21 -8.70
N VAL A 47 -7.48 7.50 -8.48
CA VAL A 47 -7.24 6.15 -8.98
C VAL A 47 -7.37 5.17 -7.83
N ARG A 48 -8.29 4.21 -7.98
CA ARG A 48 -8.50 3.13 -7.00
C ARG A 48 -7.97 1.82 -7.56
N LYS A 49 -7.01 1.19 -6.87
CA LYS A 49 -6.41 -0.09 -7.28
C LYS A 49 -6.50 -1.13 -6.16
N PRO A 50 -6.81 -2.40 -6.49
CA PRO A 50 -6.74 -3.49 -5.52
C PRO A 50 -5.29 -3.89 -5.28
N PHE A 51 -4.90 -4.04 -4.01
CA PHE A 51 -3.62 -4.57 -3.58
C PHE A 51 -3.81 -5.66 -2.54
N THR A 52 -3.08 -6.76 -2.69
CA THR A 52 -3.08 -7.86 -1.72
C THR A 52 -2.27 -7.46 -0.48
N ILE A 53 -2.85 -7.68 0.69
CA ILE A 53 -2.17 -7.40 1.96
C ILE A 53 -1.09 -8.47 2.15
N SER A 54 0.16 -8.03 2.25
CA SER A 54 1.35 -8.88 2.42
C SER A 54 1.71 -9.09 3.90
N SER A 55 1.20 -8.25 4.80
CA SER A 55 1.44 -8.37 6.25
C SER A 55 0.56 -9.43 6.93
N SER A 56 1.09 -10.04 7.99
CA SER A 56 0.33 -10.98 8.83
C SER A 56 -0.77 -10.27 9.64
N PRO A 57 -2.00 -10.82 9.72
CA PRO A 57 -3.05 -10.30 10.60
C PRO A 57 -2.67 -10.23 12.09
N ALA A 58 -1.64 -10.96 12.51
CA ALA A 58 -1.11 -10.92 13.87
C ALA A 58 -0.38 -9.60 14.17
N ASN A 59 0.15 -8.93 13.14
CA ASN A 59 0.75 -7.61 13.28
C ASN A 59 -0.37 -6.56 13.38
N LYS A 60 -0.48 -5.93 14.55
CA LYS A 60 -1.52 -4.94 14.84
C LYS A 60 -1.06 -3.50 14.59
N ASP A 61 0.22 -3.29 14.33
CA ASP A 61 0.80 -1.95 14.21
C ASP A 61 0.78 -1.47 12.76
N ILE A 62 1.01 -2.39 11.82
CA ILE A 62 1.18 -2.06 10.40
C ILE A 62 0.35 -2.92 9.44
N ILE A 63 0.05 -2.33 8.29
CA ILE A 63 -0.41 -3.02 7.09
C ILE A 63 0.65 -2.80 6.02
N GLU A 64 1.13 -3.89 5.43
CA GLU A 64 2.10 -3.84 4.33
C GLU A 64 1.47 -4.41 3.05
N PHE A 65 1.73 -3.77 1.92
CA PHE A 65 1.57 -4.41 0.62
C PHE A 65 2.80 -4.21 -0.25
N THR A 66 3.09 -5.19 -1.09
CA THR A 66 4.22 -5.16 -2.02
C THR A 66 3.72 -5.02 -3.46
N LYS A 67 4.33 -4.10 -4.21
CA LYS A 67 4.02 -3.84 -5.61
C LYS A 67 5.29 -3.90 -6.44
N LYS A 68 5.23 -4.63 -7.56
CA LYS A 68 6.19 -4.48 -8.65
C LYS A 68 5.83 -3.27 -9.51
N LEU A 69 6.80 -2.35 -9.68
CA LEU A 69 6.80 -1.25 -10.62
C LEU A 69 6.94 -1.83 -12.03
N THR A 70 5.86 -1.87 -12.80
CA THR A 70 5.87 -2.45 -14.15
C THR A 70 6.19 -1.41 -15.23
N GLY A 71 7.01 -0.40 -14.94
CA GLY A 71 7.28 0.75 -15.84
C GLY A 71 6.06 1.64 -16.15
N HIS A 72 4.87 1.24 -15.72
CA HIS A 72 3.68 2.07 -15.65
C HIS A 72 3.72 2.90 -14.37
N GLU A 73 3.32 4.17 -14.48
CA GLU A 73 3.20 5.13 -13.39
C GLU A 73 2.67 4.47 -12.10
N CYS A 74 3.56 4.31 -11.12
CA CYS A 74 3.19 3.88 -9.79
C CYS A 74 3.03 5.13 -8.93
N PRO A 75 1.80 5.55 -8.63
CA PRO A 75 1.54 6.83 -7.95
C PRO A 75 2.00 6.94 -6.52
N ALA A 76 2.32 5.81 -5.87
CA ALA A 76 2.83 5.79 -4.50
C ALA A 76 4.36 5.79 -4.46
N CYS A 77 5.04 5.57 -5.59
CA CYS A 77 6.49 5.54 -5.65
C CYS A 77 7.04 6.98 -5.54
N PRO A 78 8.00 7.26 -4.65
CA PRO A 78 8.69 8.54 -4.67
C PRO A 78 9.45 8.59 -6.00
N SER A 79 9.22 9.64 -6.79
CA SER A 79 9.99 9.86 -8.00
C SER A 79 11.43 10.15 -7.58
N THR A 80 12.33 9.18 -7.73
CA THR A 80 13.77 9.44 -7.72
C THR A 80 14.04 10.45 -8.84
N ARG A 81 14.41 11.68 -8.46
CA ARG A 81 15.12 12.61 -9.36
C ARG A 81 16.56 12.20 -9.46
#